data_AF-A0A3C1LJJ6-F1
#
_entry.id   AF-A0A3C1LJJ6-F1
#
_cell.length_a   1.000
_cell.length_b   1.000
_cell.length_c   1.000
_cell.angle_alpha   90.00
_cell.angle_beta   90.00
_cell.angle_gamma   90.00
#
_symmetry.space_group_name_H-M   'P 1'
#
loop_
_entity.id
_entity.type
_entity.pdbx_description
1 polymer ?
#
loop_
_entity_poly.entity_id
_entity_poly.type
_entity_poly.pdbx_seq_one_letter_code
_entity_poly.pdbx_strand_id
1 'polypeptide(L)'
;MAVAVEKYRSLQTELTTKQVTLVVVSKLKPAADIQSLYNEGHRHFGENYVQELVVKQAQLPNDIQWHFIGHLQSNKVKYIAPFVHIIHGIDSLKLLQEVNKQAAKNQRIIQCLLQVHIATEDTKHGMNASELATTLDHISNHPLPHV
;
A
#
# COMPACT_ATOMS: atom_id res chain seq x y z
N MET A 1 14.36 12.18 -16.00
CA MET A 1 13.30 13.20 -16.20
C MET A 1 13.10 13.87 -14.85
N ALA A 2 13.27 15.18 -14.75
CA ALA A 2 13.04 15.88 -13.50
C ALA A 2 11.58 15.71 -13.06
N VAL A 3 11.36 15.61 -11.74
CA VAL A 3 10.02 15.62 -11.14
C VAL A 3 9.30 16.91 -11.57
N ALA A 4 8.06 16.79 -12.04
CA ALA A 4 7.23 17.94 -12.40
C ALA A 4 6.67 18.63 -11.13
N VAL A 5 7.54 19.33 -10.39
CA VAL A 5 7.25 19.91 -9.07
C VAL A 5 6.07 20.89 -9.11
N GLU A 6 5.94 21.70 -10.16
CA GLU A 6 4.82 22.66 -10.30
C GLU A 6 3.47 21.94 -10.36
N LYS A 7 3.39 20.87 -11.15
CA LYS A 7 2.18 20.04 -11.24
C LYS A 7 1.88 19.35 -9.92
N TYR A 8 2.91 18.86 -9.23
CA TYR A 8 2.77 18.28 -7.89
C TYR A 8 2.18 19.29 -6.90
N ARG A 9 2.72 20.50 -6.81
CA ARG A 9 2.24 21.54 -5.88
C ARG A 9 0.80 21.94 -6.17
N SER A 10 0.43 22.07 -7.44
CA SER A 10 -0.95 22.36 -7.85
C SER A 10 -1.93 21.28 -7.39
N LEU A 11 -1.63 20.01 -7.69
CA LEU A 11 -2.45 18.87 -7.24
C LEU A 11 -2.51 18.76 -5.71
N GLN A 12 -1.38 18.93 -5.03
CA GLN A 12 -1.33 18.83 -3.58
C GLN A 12 -2.21 19.88 -2.91
N THR A 13 -2.20 21.11 -3.44
CA THR A 13 -3.05 22.20 -2.94
C THR A 13 -4.53 21.86 -3.13
N GLU A 14 -4.92 21.44 -4.33
CA GLU A 14 -6.31 21.09 -4.63
C GLU A 14 -6.81 19.95 -3.72
N LEU A 15 -6.04 18.87 -3.61
CA LEU A 15 -6.45 17.66 -2.89
C LEU A 15 -6.49 17.87 -1.37
N THR A 16 -5.61 18.71 -0.82
CA THR A 16 -5.61 19.05 0.61
C THR A 16 -6.93 19.72 1.02
N THR A 17 -7.48 20.61 0.19
CA THR A 17 -8.78 21.27 0.48
C THR A 17 -9.95 20.29 0.50
N LYS A 18 -9.80 19.13 -0.15
CA LYS A 18 -10.82 18.08 -0.26
C LYS A 18 -10.58 16.91 0.71
N GLN A 19 -9.60 17.03 1.62
CA GLN A 19 -9.18 15.95 2.53
C GLN A 19 -8.78 14.65 1.79
N VAL A 20 -8.22 14.79 0.58
CA VAL A 20 -7.76 13.65 -0.23
C VAL A 20 -6.25 13.47 -0.07
N THR A 21 -5.83 12.24 0.24
CA THR A 21 -4.40 11.90 0.29
C THR A 21 -3.89 11.58 -1.11
N LEU A 22 -2.91 12.35 -1.60
CA LEU A 22 -2.20 12.04 -2.84
C LEU A 22 -1.18 10.94 -2.60
N VAL A 23 -1.28 9.82 -3.32
CA VAL A 23 -0.28 8.76 -3.33
C VAL A 23 0.52 8.83 -4.63
N VAL A 24 1.80 9.19 -4.55
CA VAL A 24 2.66 9.26 -5.73
C VAL A 24 3.19 7.87 -6.08
N VAL A 25 2.80 7.35 -7.25
CA VAL A 25 3.29 6.05 -7.74
C VAL A 25 4.72 6.19 -8.23
N SER A 26 5.66 5.52 -7.56
CA SER A 26 7.10 5.63 -7.80
C SER A 26 7.73 4.37 -8.40
N LYS A 27 6.92 3.37 -8.79
CA LYS A 27 7.42 2.16 -9.47
C LYS A 27 8.28 2.52 -10.70
N LEU A 28 9.38 1.79 -10.87
CA LEU A 28 10.38 1.99 -11.92
C LEU A 28 11.08 3.36 -11.92
N LYS A 29 10.91 4.16 -10.84
CA LYS A 29 11.63 5.43 -10.65
C LYS A 29 12.82 5.23 -9.70
N PRO A 30 13.98 5.86 -9.98
CA PRO A 30 15.12 5.79 -9.09
C PRO A 30 14.82 6.46 -7.74
N ALA A 31 15.54 6.05 -6.69
CA ALA A 31 15.40 6.65 -5.36
C ALA A 31 15.62 8.16 -5.35
N ALA A 32 16.48 8.69 -6.24
CA ALA A 32 16.71 10.13 -6.39
C ALA A 32 15.45 10.94 -6.78
N ASP A 33 14.57 10.38 -7.61
CA ASP A 33 13.31 11.04 -7.98
C ASP A 33 12.35 11.08 -6.77
N ILE A 34 12.34 10.02 -5.97
CA ILE A 34 11.55 9.93 -4.74
C ILE A 34 12.09 10.91 -3.70
N GLN A 35 13.40 10.97 -3.52
CA GLN A 35 14.06 11.91 -2.62
C GLN A 35 13.75 13.37 -2.99
N SER A 36 13.68 13.67 -4.29
CA SER A 36 13.34 15.02 -4.77
C SER A 36 11.93 15.43 -4.33
N LEU A 37 10.93 14.55 -4.44
CA LEU A 37 9.57 14.81 -3.94
C LEU A 37 9.48 14.78 -2.41
N TYR A 38 10.26 13.93 -1.76
CA TYR A 38 10.34 13.89 -0.30
C TYR A 38 10.81 15.24 0.26
N ASN A 39 11.80 15.85 -0.40
CA ASN A 39 12.33 17.17 -0.04
C ASN A 39 11.29 18.29 -0.21
N GLU A 40 10.30 18.11 -1.08
CA GLU A 40 9.13 18.99 -1.23
C GLU A 40 8.04 18.73 -0.15
N GLY A 41 8.34 17.92 0.87
CA GLY A 41 7.43 17.59 1.96
C GLY A 41 6.51 16.39 1.67
N HIS A 42 6.60 15.76 0.50
CA HIS A 42 5.77 14.59 0.20
C HIS A 42 6.17 13.39 1.05
N ARG A 43 5.19 12.55 1.44
CA ARG A 43 5.43 11.36 2.27
C ARG A 43 4.78 10.08 1.77
N HIS A 44 3.76 10.14 0.92
CA HIS A 44 2.94 8.97 0.54
C HIS A 44 3.35 8.40 -0.83
N PHE A 45 4.16 7.35 -0.84
CA PHE A 45 4.68 6.76 -2.07
C PHE A 45 4.12 5.36 -2.32
N GLY A 46 3.71 5.10 -3.56
CA GLY A 46 3.12 3.84 -4.01
C GLY A 46 4.10 2.96 -4.78
N GLU A 47 4.27 1.70 -4.35
CA GLU A 47 5.11 0.70 -5.01
C GLU A 47 4.33 -0.58 -5.37
N ASN A 48 4.70 -1.19 -6.50
CA ASN A 48 4.07 -2.42 -6.99
C ASN A 48 4.90 -3.67 -6.71
N TYR A 49 6.23 -3.53 -6.58
CA TYR A 49 7.15 -4.65 -6.51
C TYR A 49 7.86 -4.68 -5.16
N VAL A 50 7.70 -5.78 -4.43
CA VAL A 50 8.30 -5.94 -3.08
C VAL A 50 9.81 -5.74 -3.09
N GLN A 51 10.50 -6.29 -4.10
CA GLN A 51 11.95 -6.15 -4.21
C GLN A 51 12.38 -4.70 -4.38
N GLU A 52 11.70 -3.96 -5.26
CA GLU A 52 11.97 -2.54 -5.49
C GLU A 52 11.70 -1.71 -4.24
N LEU A 53 10.58 -1.98 -3.57
CA LEU A 53 10.18 -1.31 -2.33
C LEU A 53 11.22 -1.52 -1.21
N VAL A 54 11.70 -2.75 -0.99
CA VAL A 54 12.73 -3.04 0.03
C VAL A 54 14.03 -2.30 -0.26
N VAL A 55 14.46 -2.29 -1.54
CA VAL A 55 15.69 -1.59 -1.95
C VAL A 55 15.57 -0.08 -1.75
N LYS A 56 14.41 0.50 -2.08
CA LYS A 56 14.14 1.93 -1.92
C LYS A 56 14.01 2.34 -0.46
N GLN A 57 13.30 1.56 0.36
CA GLN A 57 13.13 1.87 1.77
C GLN A 57 14.48 1.90 2.50
N ALA A 58 15.42 1.04 2.14
CA ALA A 58 16.77 1.04 2.72
C ALA A 58 17.61 2.28 2.34
N GLN A 59 17.28 2.97 1.24
CA GLN A 59 18.04 4.13 0.73
C GLN A 59 17.41 5.47 1.08
N LEU A 60 16.16 5.48 1.52
CA LEU A 60 15.35 6.69 1.70
C LEU A 60 14.98 6.89 3.17
N PRO A 61 14.55 8.10 3.56
CA PRO A 61 14.14 8.40 4.92
C PRO A 61 13.05 7.45 5.45
N ASN A 62 13.15 7.10 6.73
CA ASN A 62 12.28 6.11 7.38
C ASN A 62 10.86 6.59 7.67
N ASP A 63 10.58 7.90 7.55
CA ASP A 63 9.25 8.50 7.75
C ASP A 63 8.39 8.52 6.48
N ILE A 64 8.87 7.94 5.39
CA ILE A 64 8.05 7.69 4.19
C ILE A 64 6.91 6.73 4.53
N GLN A 65 5.70 7.12 4.16
CA GLN A 65 4.52 6.28 4.21
C GLN A 65 4.46 5.45 2.92
N TRP A 66 4.96 4.22 2.99
CA TRP A 66 4.96 3.30 1.86
C TRP A 66 3.61 2.63 1.68
N HIS A 67 2.99 2.84 0.52
CA HIS A 67 1.77 2.21 0.06
C HIS A 67 2.13 1.07 -0.88
N PHE A 68 1.77 -0.17 -0.52
CA PHE A 68 1.89 -1.28 -1.45
C PHE A 68 0.61 -1.39 -2.29
N ILE A 69 0.71 -1.08 -3.59
CA ILE A 69 -0.43 -0.97 -4.51
C ILE A 69 -0.43 -2.04 -5.61
N GLY A 70 0.52 -2.96 -5.57
CA GLY A 70 0.59 -4.12 -6.46
C GLY A 70 -0.15 -5.34 -5.91
N HIS A 71 -0.17 -6.42 -6.69
CA HIS A 71 -0.61 -7.73 -6.19
C HIS A 71 0.44 -8.31 -5.24
N LEU A 72 0.03 -8.71 -4.03
CA LEU A 72 0.93 -9.17 -2.98
C LEU A 72 0.82 -10.68 -2.78
N GLN A 73 1.88 -11.40 -3.12
CA GLN A 73 1.99 -12.82 -2.78
C GLN A 73 2.21 -12.99 -1.27
N SER A 74 1.47 -13.90 -0.62
CA SER A 74 1.50 -14.07 0.85
C SER A 74 2.91 -14.34 1.41
N ASN A 75 3.75 -15.09 0.70
CA ASN A 75 5.13 -15.37 1.12
C ASN A 75 6.07 -14.13 1.07
N LYS A 76 5.65 -13.05 0.42
CA LYS A 76 6.41 -11.80 0.32
C LYS A 76 6.04 -10.77 1.39
N VAL A 77 4.91 -10.94 2.09
CA VAL A 77 4.44 -10.04 3.15
C VAL A 77 5.54 -9.78 4.19
N LYS A 78 6.28 -10.82 4.60
CA LYS A 78 7.37 -10.75 5.59
C LYS A 78 8.46 -9.71 5.27
N TYR A 79 8.66 -9.35 4.00
CA TYR A 79 9.71 -8.41 3.60
C TYR A 79 9.29 -6.95 3.78
N ILE A 80 7.99 -6.66 3.73
CA ILE A 80 7.45 -5.29 3.79
C ILE A 80 6.75 -5.01 5.13
N ALA A 81 6.29 -6.04 5.83
CA ALA A 81 5.65 -5.92 7.14
C ALA A 81 6.43 -5.08 8.17
N PRO A 82 7.78 -5.07 8.21
CA PRO A 82 8.51 -4.24 9.16
C PRO A 82 8.31 -2.73 8.98
N PHE A 83 7.93 -2.26 7.78
CA PHE A 83 7.95 -0.82 7.45
C PHE A 83 6.75 -0.30 6.65
N VAL A 84 5.98 -1.16 5.96
CA VAL A 84 4.87 -0.73 5.11
C VAL A 84 3.82 0.03 5.92
N HIS A 85 3.29 1.11 5.35
CA HIS A 85 2.24 1.91 5.98
C HIS A 85 0.86 1.31 5.72
N ILE A 86 0.58 0.97 4.46
CA ILE A 86 -0.71 0.45 4.02
C ILE A 86 -0.55 -0.50 2.83
N ILE A 87 -1.37 -1.56 2.78
CA ILE A 87 -1.46 -2.49 1.65
C ILE A 87 -2.83 -2.34 1.00
N HIS A 88 -2.86 -1.95 -0.28
CA HIS A 88 -4.11 -1.64 -0.99
C HIS A 88 -4.73 -2.89 -1.63
N GLY A 89 -3.91 -3.89 -1.94
CA GLY A 89 -4.28 -5.05 -2.74
C GLY A 89 -4.58 -6.31 -1.94
N ILE A 90 -5.33 -6.23 -0.83
CA ILE A 90 -5.75 -7.43 -0.11
C ILE A 90 -6.93 -8.07 -0.86
N ASP A 91 -6.67 -9.15 -1.58
CA ASP A 91 -7.64 -9.82 -2.45
C ASP A 91 -8.22 -11.11 -1.87
N SER A 92 -7.78 -11.54 -0.69
CA SER A 92 -8.26 -12.78 -0.06
C SER A 92 -8.12 -12.74 1.46
N LEU A 93 -9.02 -13.46 2.17
CA LEU A 93 -8.92 -13.64 3.62
C LEU A 93 -7.58 -14.27 4.03
N LYS A 94 -7.08 -15.22 3.23
CA LYS A 94 -5.77 -15.86 3.47
C LYS A 94 -4.63 -14.86 3.46
N LEU A 95 -4.63 -13.92 2.51
CA LEU A 95 -3.62 -12.86 2.47
C LEU A 95 -3.75 -11.95 3.69
N LEU A 96 -4.96 -11.52 4.04
CA LEU A 96 -5.21 -10.69 5.23
C LEU A 96 -4.70 -11.33 6.52
N GLN A 97 -4.97 -12.63 6.72
CA GLN A 97 -4.48 -13.41 7.87
C GLN A 97 -2.94 -13.48 7.90
N GLU A 98 -2.29 -13.64 6.75
CA GLU A 98 -0.83 -13.64 6.68
C GLU A 98 -0.25 -12.24 6.99
N VAL A 99 -0.90 -11.16 6.54
CA VAL A 99 -0.52 -9.79 6.93
C VAL A 99 -0.64 -9.60 8.43
N ASN A 100 -1.77 -9.98 9.04
CA ASN A 100 -1.96 -9.93 10.50
C ASN A 100 -0.85 -10.69 11.25
N LYS A 101 -0.53 -11.91 10.80
CA LYS A 101 0.52 -12.73 11.40
C LYS A 101 1.90 -12.09 11.31
N GLN A 102 2.26 -11.49 10.18
CA GLN A 102 3.56 -10.84 10.00
C GLN A 102 3.61 -9.49 10.70
N ALA A 103 2.51 -8.74 10.75
CA ALA A 103 2.38 -7.52 11.53
C ALA A 103 2.58 -7.79 13.04
N ALA A 104 1.97 -8.86 13.56
CA ALA A 104 2.17 -9.33 14.94
C ALA A 104 3.64 -9.60 15.27
N LYS A 105 4.36 -10.31 14.39
CA LYS A 105 5.80 -10.60 14.55
C LYS A 105 6.67 -9.33 14.59
N ASN A 106 6.22 -8.27 13.93
CA ASN A 106 6.90 -6.98 13.90
C ASN A 106 6.36 -5.99 14.94
N GLN A 107 5.43 -6.41 15.81
CA GLN A 107 4.78 -5.56 16.81
C GLN A 107 4.13 -4.31 16.19
N ARG A 108 3.49 -4.48 15.02
CA ARG A 108 2.85 -3.40 14.26
C ARG A 108 1.37 -3.70 14.05
N ILE A 109 0.64 -2.65 13.68
CA ILE A 109 -0.66 -2.71 13.03
C ILE A 109 -0.46 -2.18 11.61
N ILE A 110 -0.83 -2.96 10.59
CA ILE A 110 -0.64 -2.60 9.18
C ILE A 110 -2.00 -2.31 8.57
N GLN A 111 -2.21 -1.08 8.10
CA GLN A 111 -3.46 -0.72 7.45
C GLN A 111 -3.64 -1.53 6.16
N CYS A 112 -4.86 -2.00 5.94
CA CYS A 112 -5.22 -2.81 4.79
C CYS A 112 -6.45 -2.24 4.10
N LEU A 113 -6.48 -2.28 2.77
CA LEU A 113 -7.68 -2.10 1.97
C LEU A 113 -8.04 -3.43 1.30
N LEU A 114 -9.33 -3.78 1.33
CA LEU A 114 -9.85 -4.95 0.63
C LEU A 114 -10.08 -4.59 -0.84
N GLN A 115 -9.41 -5.30 -1.74
CA GLN A 115 -9.53 -5.10 -3.18
C GLN A 115 -10.74 -5.89 -3.70
N VAL A 116 -11.72 -5.17 -4.25
CA VAL A 116 -12.96 -5.73 -4.81
C VAL A 116 -12.94 -5.54 -6.31
N HIS A 117 -13.27 -6.58 -7.08
CA HIS A 117 -13.49 -6.42 -8.52
C HIS A 117 -14.96 -6.06 -8.79
N ILE A 118 -15.17 -4.93 -9.47
CA ILE A 118 -16.53 -4.44 -9.79
C ILE A 118 -16.98 -4.92 -11.19
N ALA A 119 -16.03 -5.28 -12.05
CA ALA A 119 -16.31 -5.74 -13.41
C ALA A 119 -16.57 -7.26 -13.44
N THR A 120 -17.43 -7.69 -14.37
CA THR A 120 -17.72 -9.09 -14.73
C THR A 120 -16.65 -9.73 -15.64
N GLU A 121 -15.55 -9.03 -15.92
CA GLU A 121 -14.45 -9.57 -16.73
C GLU A 121 -13.57 -10.47 -15.85
N ASP A 122 -13.50 -11.76 -16.18
CA ASP A 122 -12.80 -12.83 -15.44
C ASP A 122 -11.28 -12.62 -15.21
N THR A 123 -10.69 -11.55 -15.74
CA THR A 123 -9.23 -11.33 -15.75
C THR A 123 -8.70 -10.40 -14.66
N LYS A 124 -9.56 -9.88 -13.77
CA LYS A 124 -9.16 -8.92 -12.72
C LYS A 124 -9.08 -9.57 -11.34
N HIS A 125 -8.02 -9.24 -10.61
CA HIS A 125 -7.79 -9.73 -9.25
C HIS A 125 -8.64 -8.95 -8.24
N GLY A 126 -9.07 -9.60 -7.18
CA GLY A 126 -9.86 -9.03 -6.10
C GLY A 126 -10.94 -10.01 -5.61
N MET A 127 -11.62 -9.64 -4.55
CA MET A 127 -12.77 -10.38 -4.03
C MET A 127 -14.01 -10.06 -4.86
N ASN A 128 -14.84 -11.07 -5.11
CA ASN A 128 -16.23 -10.85 -5.49
C ASN A 128 -17.09 -10.47 -4.26
N ALA A 129 -18.35 -10.10 -4.47
CA ALA A 129 -19.25 -9.70 -3.38
C ALA A 129 -19.45 -10.79 -2.31
N SER A 130 -19.49 -12.07 -2.70
CA SER A 130 -19.66 -13.19 -1.77
C SER A 130 -18.41 -13.47 -0.95
N GLU A 131 -17.22 -13.41 -1.58
CA GLU A 131 -15.93 -13.53 -0.90
C GLU A 131 -15.70 -12.38 0.06
N LEU A 132 -16.09 -11.16 -0.32
CA LEU A 132 -16.03 -9.98 0.54
C LEU A 132 -16.93 -10.16 1.77
N ALA A 133 -18.19 -10.53 1.58
CA ALA A 133 -19.12 -10.79 2.69
C ALA A 133 -18.57 -11.85 3.65
N THR A 134 -18.08 -12.96 3.11
CA THR A 134 -17.45 -14.05 3.89
C THR A 134 -16.23 -13.53 4.68
N THR A 135 -15.43 -12.67 4.07
CA THR A 135 -14.25 -12.08 4.72
C THR A 135 -14.66 -11.16 5.86
N LEU A 136 -15.67 -10.30 5.67
CA LEU A 136 -16.19 -9.39 6.70
C LEU A 136 -16.82 -10.15 7.87
N ASP A 137 -17.60 -11.20 7.59
CA ASP A 137 -18.18 -12.07 8.62
C ASP A 137 -17.08 -12.79 9.41
N HIS A 138 -16.03 -13.26 8.74
CA HIS A 138 -14.89 -13.87 9.42
C HIS A 138 -14.18 -12.89 10.35
N ILE A 139 -13.87 -11.68 9.89
CA ILE A 139 -13.18 -10.65 10.71
C ILE A 139 -14.03 -10.25 11.91
N SER A 140 -15.36 -10.18 11.74
CA SER A 140 -16.29 -9.85 12.82
C SER A 140 -16.30 -10.92 13.93
N ASN A 141 -16.22 -12.21 13.55
CA ASN A 141 -16.21 -13.32 14.50
C ASN A 141 -14.81 -13.69 15.02
N HIS A 142 -13.77 -13.40 14.23
CA HIS A 142 -12.37 -13.68 14.51
C HIS A 142 -11.52 -12.44 14.22
N PRO A 143 -11.48 -11.47 15.15
CA PRO A 143 -10.74 -10.23 14.95
C PRO A 143 -9.26 -10.47 14.63
N LEU A 144 -8.74 -9.66 13.71
CA LEU A 144 -7.34 -9.65 13.31
C LEU A 144 -6.69 -8.36 13.83
N PRO A 145 -6.17 -8.33 15.08
CA PRO A 145 -5.83 -7.08 15.78
C PRO A 145 -4.62 -6.31 15.20
N HIS A 146 -3.91 -6.90 14.24
CA HIS A 146 -2.73 -6.31 13.63
C HIS A 146 -2.95 -5.82 12.18
N VAL A 147 -4.19 -5.81 11.69
CA VAL A 147 -4.59 -5.28 10.37
C VAL A 147 -5.89 -4.50 10.40
#